data_AF-A0ABD5Y774-F1
#
_entry.id   AF-A0ABD5Y774-F1
#
_cell.length_a   1.000
_cell.length_b   1.000
_cell.length_c   1.000
_cell.angle_alpha   90.00
_cell.angle_beta   90.00
_cell.angle_gamma   90.00
#
_symmetry.space_group_name_H-M   'P 1'
#
loop_
_entity.id
_entity.type
_entity.pdbx_description
1 polymer ?
#
loop_
_entity_poly.entity_id
_entity_poly.type
_entity_poly.pdbx_seq_one_letter_code
_entity_poly.pdbx_strand_id
1 'polypeptide(L)'
;MARYFLDTGAVVGVTFLHDLWFTDSRRIFDSENSFYLTPPVVYEYCNSTDDNLLRNTDIDWDTEEGLFGKKLSNVRAAQINLDLKLQSSDDDDLSIESLTDDFLEESRVKEKVDEKSIKEYIRPNIRRFIEYTVDGRELTSEVAREVMDVLCDTIQTNARETREEIQNRVTESSVPSDERDSYKERFGFVDGFVDTVILSDVTWLDKKGVLSKIVTSDGSHMYGNRERIDTVAGLTVLFIKDELADASLPS
;
A
#
# COMPACT_ATOMS: atom_id res chain seq x y z
N MET A 1 21.59 9.59 5.69
CA MET A 1 20.45 9.12 4.88
C MET A 1 20.47 7.61 4.90
N ALA A 2 19.35 7.00 5.29
CA ALA A 2 19.23 5.55 5.31
C ALA A 2 18.81 5.04 3.91
N ARG A 3 19.07 3.75 3.68
CA ARG A 3 18.67 3.03 2.46
C ARG A 3 17.70 1.94 2.86
N TYR A 4 16.50 2.00 2.30
CA TYR A 4 15.42 1.07 2.62
C TYR A 4 15.02 0.30 1.39
N PHE A 5 14.81 -1.00 1.57
CA PHE A 5 13.99 -1.77 0.67
C PHE A 5 12.53 -1.59 1.05
N LEU A 6 11.66 -1.25 0.10
CA LEU A 6 10.22 -1.15 0.34
C LEU A 6 9.55 -2.47 -0.05
N ASP A 7 8.80 -3.05 0.88
CA ASP A 7 7.92 -4.17 0.59
C ASP A 7 6.65 -3.72 -0.15
N THR A 8 5.94 -4.65 -0.80
CA THR A 8 4.71 -4.40 -1.56
C THR A 8 3.67 -3.64 -0.73
N GLY A 9 3.47 -4.03 0.52
CA GLY A 9 2.52 -3.37 1.41
C GLY A 9 2.87 -1.90 1.70
N ALA A 10 4.17 -1.57 1.81
CA ALA A 10 4.61 -0.19 1.99
C ALA A 10 4.32 0.65 0.75
N VAL A 11 4.59 0.09 -0.45
CA VAL A 11 4.28 0.71 -1.75
C VAL A 11 2.79 0.99 -1.88
N VAL A 12 1.94 0.00 -1.59
CA VAL A 12 0.47 0.15 -1.63
C VAL A 12 -0.01 1.25 -0.68
N GLY A 13 0.58 1.34 0.52
CA GLY A 13 0.26 2.39 1.48
C GLY A 13 0.58 3.78 0.94
N VAL A 14 1.68 3.98 0.20
CA VAL A 14 1.99 5.30 -0.40
C VAL A 14 0.88 5.73 -1.38
N THR A 15 0.32 4.76 -2.10
CA THR A 15 -0.57 4.97 -3.25
C THR A 15 -1.99 5.37 -2.89
N PHE A 16 -2.63 4.70 -1.91
CA PHE A 16 -4.08 4.81 -1.72
C PHE A 16 -4.46 5.51 -0.42
N LEU A 17 -5.22 6.62 -0.54
CA LEU A 17 -5.73 7.41 0.60
C LEU A 17 -6.50 6.57 1.64
N HIS A 18 -7.20 5.54 1.17
CA HIS A 18 -8.02 4.65 2.01
C HIS A 18 -7.27 3.39 2.45
N ASP A 19 -5.94 3.35 2.29
CA ASP A 19 -5.10 2.28 2.84
C ASP A 19 -4.82 2.48 4.33
N LEU A 20 -4.71 1.38 5.06
CA LEU A 20 -4.39 1.40 6.50
C LEU A 20 -3.07 2.13 6.77
N TRP A 21 -2.08 1.92 5.90
CA TRP A 21 -0.72 2.41 6.11
C TRP A 21 -0.46 3.75 5.42
N PHE A 22 -1.48 4.40 4.86
CA PHE A 22 -1.33 5.59 4.03
C PHE A 22 -0.45 6.67 4.66
N THR A 23 -0.78 7.08 5.88
CA THR A 23 -0.07 8.15 6.58
C THR A 23 1.39 7.78 6.89
N ASP A 24 1.64 6.54 7.33
CA ASP A 24 2.98 6.10 7.71
C ASP A 24 3.86 5.85 6.49
N SER A 25 3.32 5.19 5.46
CA SER A 25 3.96 5.02 4.15
C SER A 25 4.34 6.35 3.53
N ARG A 26 3.42 7.31 3.45
CA ARG A 26 3.70 8.65 2.88
C ARG A 26 4.78 9.38 3.66
N ARG A 27 4.73 9.34 4.99
CA ARG A 27 5.73 9.99 5.84
C ARG A 27 7.14 9.43 5.62
N ILE A 28 7.29 8.11 5.49
CA ILE A 28 8.58 7.49 5.17
C ILE A 28 8.96 7.85 3.74
N PHE A 29 8.06 7.64 2.78
CA PHE A 29 8.34 7.85 1.37
C PHE A 29 8.76 9.29 1.09
N ASP A 30 8.15 10.30 1.71
CA ASP A 30 8.45 11.72 1.48
C ASP A 30 9.80 12.18 2.06
N SER A 31 10.45 11.36 2.90
CA SER A 31 11.76 11.66 3.50
C SER A 31 12.92 11.64 2.49
N GLU A 32 14.07 12.20 2.87
CA GLU A 32 15.30 12.19 2.03
C GLU A 32 16.01 10.83 1.97
N ASN A 33 15.37 9.75 2.41
CA ASN A 33 15.94 8.41 2.35
C ASN A 33 15.95 7.87 0.92
N SER A 34 16.84 6.91 0.66
CA SER A 34 16.90 6.22 -0.63
C SER A 34 16.09 4.93 -0.57
N PHE A 35 15.23 4.74 -1.56
CA PHE A 35 14.32 3.59 -1.63
C PHE A 35 14.72 2.64 -2.75
N TYR A 36 14.65 1.35 -2.46
CA TYR A 36 14.98 0.28 -3.39
C TYR A 36 13.82 -0.70 -3.46
N LEU A 37 13.64 -1.27 -4.65
CA LEU A 37 12.67 -2.32 -4.95
C LEU A 37 13.34 -3.37 -5.83
N THR A 38 12.76 -4.56 -5.89
CA THR A 38 13.08 -5.56 -6.90
C THR A 38 11.81 -5.95 -7.67
N PRO A 39 11.94 -6.56 -8.87
CA PRO A 39 10.78 -6.93 -9.69
C PRO A 39 9.67 -7.73 -8.98
N PRO A 40 9.93 -8.61 -7.98
CA PRO A 40 8.89 -9.26 -7.18
C PRO A 40 7.87 -8.31 -6.54
N VAL A 41 8.32 -7.13 -6.06
CA VAL A 41 7.42 -6.13 -5.49
C VAL A 41 6.54 -5.51 -6.56
N VAL A 42 7.13 -5.15 -7.71
CA VAL A 42 6.39 -4.61 -8.86
C VAL A 42 5.38 -5.62 -9.41
N TYR A 43 5.75 -6.91 -9.36
CA TYR A 43 4.85 -8.00 -9.73
C TYR A 43 3.60 -8.03 -8.85
N GLU A 44 3.73 -8.11 -7.51
CA GLU A 44 2.55 -8.12 -6.64
C GLU A 44 1.76 -6.82 -6.70
N TYR A 45 2.47 -5.70 -6.85
CA TYR A 45 1.84 -4.40 -6.89
C TYR A 45 0.99 -4.20 -8.14
N CYS A 46 1.52 -4.49 -9.34
CA CYS A 46 0.88 -4.12 -10.61
C CYS A 46 0.56 -5.29 -11.56
N ASN A 47 1.08 -6.50 -11.35
CA ASN A 47 1.03 -7.56 -12.37
C ASN A 47 0.38 -8.87 -11.91
N SER A 48 0.35 -9.17 -10.61
CA SER A 48 -0.08 -10.48 -10.12
C SER A 48 -1.57 -10.72 -10.35
N THR A 49 -1.91 -11.86 -10.91
CA THR A 49 -3.29 -12.35 -11.08
C THR A 49 -3.39 -13.78 -10.57
N ASP A 50 -4.61 -14.32 -10.48
CA ASP A 50 -4.83 -15.72 -10.11
C ASP A 50 -4.28 -16.71 -11.17
N ASP A 51 -4.03 -16.22 -12.39
CA ASP A 51 -3.66 -17.02 -13.56
C ASP A 51 -2.17 -16.93 -13.93
N ASN A 52 -1.38 -16.11 -13.22
CA ASN A 52 0.04 -15.93 -13.53
C ASN A 52 0.97 -16.24 -12.35
N LEU A 53 2.25 -16.35 -12.68
CA LEU A 53 3.32 -16.61 -11.70
C LEU A 53 4.45 -15.62 -11.96
N LEU A 54 5.06 -15.12 -10.88
CA LEU A 54 6.21 -14.20 -10.93
C LEU A 54 7.30 -14.64 -11.92
N ARG A 55 7.59 -15.96 -11.99
CA ARG A 55 8.67 -16.50 -12.85
C ARG A 55 8.39 -16.40 -14.35
N ASN A 56 7.12 -16.25 -14.74
CA ASN A 56 6.66 -16.32 -16.13
C ASN A 56 5.98 -15.03 -16.59
N THR A 57 6.00 -13.99 -15.76
CA THR A 57 5.33 -12.73 -16.04
C THR A 57 6.35 -11.72 -16.52
N ASP A 58 6.05 -11.02 -17.61
CA ASP A 58 6.80 -9.82 -18.00
C ASP A 58 6.35 -8.68 -17.07
N ILE A 59 7.26 -8.18 -16.25
CA ILE A 59 6.92 -7.29 -15.14
C ILE A 59 6.92 -5.86 -15.65
N ASP A 60 5.76 -5.22 -15.59
CA ASP A 60 5.54 -3.86 -16.07
C ASP A 60 4.84 -3.01 -15.00
N TRP A 61 5.33 -1.79 -14.80
CA TRP A 61 4.71 -0.81 -13.91
C TRP A 61 3.37 -0.33 -14.45
N ASP A 62 3.17 -0.33 -15.77
CA ASP A 62 2.00 0.26 -16.40
C ASP A 62 0.74 -0.61 -16.31
N THR A 63 0.90 -1.89 -16.00
CA THR A 63 -0.20 -2.85 -15.80
C THR A 63 -1.13 -2.40 -14.65
N GLU A 64 -2.45 -2.44 -14.88
CA GLU A 64 -3.48 -2.22 -13.85
C GLU A 64 -3.99 -3.55 -13.25
N GLU A 65 -3.09 -4.47 -12.93
CA GLU A 65 -3.38 -5.74 -12.24
C GLU A 65 -2.81 -5.70 -10.80
N GLY A 66 -2.69 -6.84 -10.14
CA GLY A 66 -2.13 -6.93 -8.79
C GLY A 66 -2.96 -6.19 -7.74
N LEU A 67 -2.30 -5.78 -6.66
CA LEU A 67 -2.93 -5.03 -5.58
C LEU A 67 -3.42 -3.65 -6.04
N PHE A 68 -2.70 -3.02 -6.97
CA PHE A 68 -3.05 -1.74 -7.57
C PHE A 68 -4.39 -1.82 -8.32
N GLY A 69 -4.48 -2.73 -9.29
CA GLY A 69 -5.69 -2.97 -10.08
C GLY A 69 -6.88 -3.37 -9.22
N LYS A 70 -6.67 -4.29 -8.27
CA LYS A 70 -7.72 -4.74 -7.35
C LYS A 70 -8.28 -3.60 -6.50
N LYS A 71 -7.45 -2.67 -6.03
CA LYS A 71 -7.91 -1.50 -5.26
C LYS A 71 -8.65 -0.49 -6.14
N LEU A 72 -8.13 -0.19 -7.33
CA LEU A 72 -8.84 0.68 -8.29
C LEU A 72 -10.20 0.12 -8.68
N SER A 73 -10.30 -1.19 -8.91
CA SER A 73 -11.56 -1.85 -9.25
C SER A 73 -12.60 -1.70 -8.12
N ASN A 74 -12.20 -1.83 -6.85
CA ASN A 74 -13.12 -1.61 -5.72
C ASN A 74 -13.58 -0.14 -5.65
N VAL A 75 -12.70 0.82 -5.93
CA VAL A 75 -13.08 2.25 -5.96
C VAL A 75 -14.05 2.56 -7.10
N ARG A 76 -13.82 1.99 -8.29
CA ARG A 76 -14.74 2.13 -9.45
C ARG A 76 -16.12 1.54 -9.15
N ALA A 77 -16.15 0.36 -8.52
CA ALA A 77 -17.40 -0.26 -8.08
C ALA A 77 -18.10 0.61 -7.02
N ALA A 78 -17.34 1.16 -6.06
CA ALA A 78 -17.87 2.05 -5.04
C ALA A 78 -18.49 3.30 -5.65
N GLN A 79 -17.83 3.94 -6.61
CA GLN A 79 -18.34 5.13 -7.31
C GLN A 79 -19.73 4.88 -7.93
N ILE A 80 -19.91 3.75 -8.62
CA ILE A 80 -21.19 3.37 -9.22
C ILE A 80 -22.25 3.11 -8.15
N ASN A 81 -21.91 2.36 -7.09
CA ASN A 81 -22.86 2.01 -6.05
C ASN A 81 -23.29 3.23 -5.22
N LEU A 82 -22.35 4.12 -4.91
CA LEU A 82 -22.61 5.37 -4.19
C LEU A 82 -23.52 6.29 -4.99
N ASP A 83 -23.29 6.43 -6.30
CA ASP A 83 -24.17 7.22 -7.16
C ASP A 83 -25.62 6.69 -7.12
N LEU A 84 -25.81 5.38 -7.27
CA LEU A 84 -27.12 4.74 -7.20
C LEU A 84 -27.78 4.91 -5.82
N LYS A 85 -27.01 4.74 -4.74
CA LYS A 85 -27.51 4.85 -3.36
C LYS A 85 -27.95 6.26 -3.03
N LEU A 86 -27.16 7.25 -3.40
CA LEU A 86 -27.42 8.65 -3.08
C LEU A 86 -28.54 9.25 -3.93
N GLN A 87 -28.78 8.75 -5.14
CA GLN A 87 -29.93 9.15 -5.98
C GLN A 87 -31.29 8.97 -5.28
N SER A 88 -31.41 7.98 -4.39
CA SER A 88 -32.65 7.67 -3.67
C SER A 88 -32.62 8.09 -2.19
N SER A 89 -31.59 8.80 -1.76
CA SER A 89 -31.43 9.22 -0.36
C SER A 89 -32.19 10.51 -0.08
N ASP A 90 -32.86 10.57 1.07
CA ASP A 90 -33.48 11.79 1.58
C ASP A 90 -32.40 12.72 2.16
N ASP A 91 -32.48 14.01 1.85
CA ASP A 91 -31.46 15.01 2.27
C ASP A 91 -31.28 15.06 3.80
N ASP A 92 -32.35 14.82 4.57
CA ASP A 92 -32.34 14.83 6.04
C ASP A 92 -31.49 13.69 6.65
N ASP A 93 -31.23 12.62 5.91
CA ASP A 93 -30.42 11.48 6.34
C ASP A 93 -28.93 11.64 5.96
N LEU A 94 -28.58 12.69 5.22
CA LEU A 94 -27.22 12.93 4.74
C LEU A 94 -26.38 13.65 5.80
N SER A 95 -25.21 13.11 6.05
CA SER A 95 -24.20 13.71 6.90
C SER A 95 -22.81 13.32 6.41
N ILE A 96 -21.79 14.10 6.78
CA ILE A 96 -20.39 13.75 6.52
C ILE A 96 -20.07 12.34 7.07
N GLU A 97 -20.62 11.97 8.23
CA GLU A 97 -20.39 10.66 8.82
C GLU A 97 -21.04 9.54 8.01
N SER A 98 -22.28 9.71 7.54
CA SER A 98 -22.94 8.71 6.69
C SER A 98 -22.24 8.55 5.35
N LEU A 99 -21.81 9.65 4.71
CA LEU A 99 -21.02 9.57 3.47
C LEU A 99 -19.67 8.87 3.66
N THR A 100 -19.00 9.13 4.79
CA THR A 100 -17.75 8.44 5.12
C THR A 100 -17.98 6.94 5.31
N ASP A 101 -19.03 6.57 6.04
CA ASP A 101 -19.38 5.18 6.28
C ASP A 101 -19.77 4.43 5.01
N ASP A 102 -20.51 5.11 4.13
CA ASP A 102 -20.92 4.60 2.83
C ASP A 102 -19.71 4.36 1.93
N PHE A 103 -18.76 5.28 1.88
CA PHE A 103 -17.51 5.07 1.15
C PHE A 103 -16.76 3.83 1.64
N LEU A 104 -16.56 3.72 2.96
CA LEU A 104 -15.78 2.64 3.56
C LEU A 104 -16.44 1.27 3.35
N GLU A 105 -17.77 1.23 3.30
CA GLU A 105 -18.56 0.05 2.96
C GLU A 105 -18.36 -0.33 1.49
N GLU A 106 -18.67 0.60 0.57
CA GLU A 106 -18.72 0.33 -0.86
C GLU A 106 -17.32 0.11 -1.47
N SER A 107 -16.28 0.74 -0.91
CA SER A 107 -14.87 0.49 -1.28
C SER A 107 -14.30 -0.79 -0.67
N ARG A 108 -15.09 -1.53 0.11
CA ARG A 108 -14.76 -2.84 0.71
C ARG A 108 -13.58 -2.78 1.68
N VAL A 109 -13.32 -1.63 2.29
CA VAL A 109 -12.28 -1.47 3.33
C VAL A 109 -12.63 -2.32 4.55
N LYS A 110 -13.91 -2.31 4.94
CA LYS A 110 -14.42 -3.06 6.10
C LYS A 110 -14.33 -4.58 5.96
N GLU A 111 -14.16 -5.11 4.75
CA GLU A 111 -13.96 -6.56 4.54
C GLU A 111 -12.55 -7.02 4.92
N LYS A 112 -11.57 -6.11 4.95
CA LYS A 112 -10.13 -6.45 5.03
C LYS A 112 -9.43 -5.85 6.23
N VAL A 113 -10.00 -4.81 6.85
CA VAL A 113 -9.39 -4.06 7.95
C VAL A 113 -10.33 -4.10 9.14
N ASP A 114 -9.79 -4.30 10.33
CA ASP A 114 -10.60 -4.32 11.56
C ASP A 114 -11.13 -2.91 11.89
N GLU A 115 -12.30 -2.88 12.55
CA GLU A 115 -13.04 -1.65 12.87
C GLU A 115 -12.21 -0.64 13.69
N LYS A 116 -11.31 -1.11 14.57
CA LYS A 116 -10.47 -0.21 15.36
C LYS A 116 -9.47 0.51 14.46
N SER A 117 -8.80 -0.25 13.59
CA SER A 117 -7.84 0.30 12.63
C SER A 117 -8.50 1.26 11.63
N ILE A 118 -9.72 0.95 11.17
CA ILE A 118 -10.50 1.86 10.31
C ILE A 118 -10.75 3.19 11.01
N LYS A 119 -11.27 3.16 12.24
CA LYS A 119 -11.58 4.36 13.03
C LYS A 119 -10.35 5.22 13.30
N GLU A 120 -9.21 4.59 13.57
CA GLU A 120 -7.99 5.29 13.98
C GLU A 120 -7.21 5.86 12.79
N TYR A 121 -7.13 5.14 11.67
CA TYR A 121 -6.19 5.46 10.59
C TYR A 121 -6.84 5.82 9.25
N ILE A 122 -7.99 5.24 8.91
CA ILE A 122 -8.58 5.39 7.57
C ILE A 122 -9.73 6.41 7.58
N ARG A 123 -10.69 6.26 8.49
CA ARG A 123 -11.87 7.13 8.61
C ARG A 123 -11.49 8.61 8.69
N PRO A 124 -10.47 9.04 9.47
CA PRO A 124 -10.12 10.46 9.56
C PRO A 124 -9.67 11.07 8.23
N ASN A 125 -8.99 10.29 7.38
CA ASN A 125 -8.51 10.76 6.07
C ASN A 125 -9.67 10.98 5.10
N ILE A 126 -10.58 10.00 5.02
CA ILE A 126 -11.76 10.07 4.15
C ILE A 126 -12.71 11.16 4.61
N ARG A 127 -13.02 11.20 5.91
CA ARG A 127 -13.87 12.22 6.50
C ARG A 127 -13.34 13.62 6.21
N ARG A 128 -12.04 13.87 6.43
CA ARG A 128 -11.43 15.18 6.18
C ARG A 128 -11.53 15.57 4.71
N PHE A 129 -11.36 14.63 3.79
CA PHE A 129 -11.53 14.89 2.36
C PHE A 129 -12.97 15.31 2.03
N ILE A 130 -13.96 14.58 2.55
CA ILE A 130 -15.39 14.88 2.36
C ILE A 130 -15.71 16.25 2.96
N GLU A 131 -15.30 16.52 4.20
CA GLU A 131 -15.49 17.82 4.87
C GLU A 131 -14.94 18.99 4.05
N TYR A 132 -13.71 18.83 3.53
CA TYR A 132 -13.06 19.84 2.69
C TYR A 132 -13.81 20.05 1.37
N THR A 133 -14.23 18.97 0.71
CA THR A 133 -14.90 19.03 -0.59
C THR A 133 -16.34 19.57 -0.49
N VAL A 134 -17.03 19.29 0.61
CA VAL A 134 -18.35 19.90 0.90
C VAL A 134 -18.21 21.41 1.06
N ASP A 135 -17.13 21.89 1.67
CA ASP A 135 -16.80 23.33 1.82
C ASP A 135 -17.95 24.18 2.40
N GLY A 136 -18.63 23.64 3.43
CA GLY A 136 -19.74 24.33 4.09
C GLY A 136 -21.02 24.47 3.27
N ARG A 137 -21.11 23.84 2.09
CA ARG A 137 -22.35 23.71 1.32
C ARG A 137 -23.40 22.93 2.11
N GLU A 138 -24.67 23.26 1.87
CA GLU A 138 -25.79 22.45 2.36
C GLU A 138 -25.70 21.05 1.74
N LEU A 139 -25.83 20.01 2.57
CA LEU A 139 -25.62 18.64 2.14
C LEU A 139 -26.92 18.05 1.59
N THR A 140 -27.12 18.23 0.29
CA THR A 140 -28.20 17.59 -0.47
C THR A 140 -27.70 16.33 -1.16
N SER A 141 -28.60 15.49 -1.67
CA SER A 141 -28.28 14.32 -2.48
C SER A 141 -27.40 14.68 -3.69
N GLU A 142 -27.65 15.83 -4.33
CA GLU A 142 -26.83 16.31 -5.45
C GLU A 142 -25.39 16.62 -5.01
N VAL A 143 -25.23 17.35 -3.91
CA VAL A 143 -23.90 17.69 -3.36
C VAL A 143 -23.18 16.43 -2.87
N ALA A 144 -23.89 15.51 -2.21
CA ALA A 144 -23.34 14.25 -1.76
C ALA A 144 -22.80 13.41 -2.93
N ARG A 145 -23.56 13.28 -4.02
CA ARG A 145 -23.13 12.56 -5.22
C ARG A 145 -21.89 13.20 -5.83
N GLU A 146 -21.88 14.52 -6.00
CA GLU A 146 -20.71 15.26 -6.49
C GLU A 146 -19.47 15.00 -5.61
N VAL A 147 -19.60 15.12 -4.29
CA VAL A 147 -18.48 14.91 -3.35
C VAL A 147 -17.94 13.49 -3.41
N MET A 148 -18.83 12.48 -3.48
CA MET A 148 -18.43 11.08 -3.58
C MET A 148 -17.75 10.77 -4.92
N ASP A 149 -18.26 11.35 -6.01
CA ASP A 149 -17.66 11.24 -7.35
C ASP A 149 -16.24 11.83 -7.35
N VAL A 150 -16.09 13.05 -6.81
CA VAL A 150 -14.79 13.73 -6.67
C VAL A 150 -13.83 12.91 -5.79
N LEU A 151 -14.29 12.31 -4.69
CA LEU A 151 -13.44 11.45 -3.85
C LEU A 151 -12.93 10.23 -4.64
N CYS A 152 -13.81 9.53 -5.34
CA CYS A 152 -13.46 8.36 -6.13
C CYS A 152 -12.51 8.71 -7.27
N ASP A 153 -12.78 9.79 -8.01
CA ASP A 153 -11.93 10.28 -9.09
C ASP A 153 -10.56 10.72 -8.58
N THR A 154 -10.52 11.40 -7.43
CA THR A 154 -9.26 11.83 -6.81
C THR A 154 -8.43 10.63 -6.37
N ILE A 155 -9.03 9.62 -5.73
CA ILE A 155 -8.31 8.41 -5.34
C ILE A 155 -7.74 7.69 -6.57
N GLN A 156 -8.53 7.57 -7.64
CA GLN A 156 -8.09 6.91 -8.87
C GLN A 156 -6.98 7.68 -9.59
N THR A 157 -7.10 9.01 -9.67
CA THR A 157 -6.12 9.89 -10.33
C THR A 157 -4.81 9.90 -9.54
N ASN A 158 -4.88 10.20 -8.24
CA ASN A 158 -3.72 10.25 -7.37
C ASN A 158 -3.01 8.89 -7.30
N ALA A 159 -3.72 7.77 -7.34
CA ALA A 159 -3.08 6.46 -7.36
C ALA A 159 -2.18 6.26 -8.59
N ARG A 160 -2.62 6.70 -9.78
CA ARG A 160 -1.80 6.62 -11.00
C ARG A 160 -0.61 7.56 -10.96
N GLU A 161 -0.84 8.81 -10.57
CA GLU A 161 0.24 9.79 -10.39
C GLU A 161 1.26 9.32 -9.35
N THR A 162 0.80 8.73 -8.25
CA THR A 162 1.67 8.21 -7.19
C THR A 162 2.44 6.97 -7.65
N ARG A 163 1.86 6.11 -8.51
CA ARG A 163 2.60 5.00 -9.12
C ARG A 163 3.77 5.51 -9.96
N GLU A 164 3.54 6.52 -10.79
CA GLU A 164 4.59 7.18 -11.57
C GLU A 164 5.64 7.84 -10.65
N GLU A 165 5.20 8.48 -9.56
CA GLU A 165 6.09 9.06 -8.55
C GLU A 165 6.99 7.99 -7.91
N ILE A 166 6.42 6.85 -7.51
CA ILE A 166 7.15 5.71 -6.94
C ILE A 166 8.17 5.19 -7.95
N GLN A 167 7.75 4.90 -9.18
CA GLN A 167 8.62 4.40 -10.24
C GLN A 167 9.83 5.32 -10.47
N ASN A 168 9.62 6.63 -10.43
CA ASN A 168 10.69 7.62 -10.62
C ASN A 168 11.60 7.78 -9.39
N ARG A 169 11.09 7.53 -8.17
CA ARG A 169 11.83 7.73 -6.92
C ARG A 169 12.66 6.53 -6.50
N VAL A 170 12.18 5.33 -6.76
CA VAL A 170 12.82 4.09 -6.30
C VAL A 170 13.95 3.66 -7.24
N THR A 171 15.01 3.07 -6.67
CA THR A 171 16.02 2.35 -7.43
C THR A 171 15.60 0.89 -7.57
N GLU A 172 15.10 0.52 -8.74
CA GLU A 172 14.81 -0.88 -9.05
C GLU A 172 16.11 -1.65 -9.29
N SER A 173 16.34 -2.69 -8.49
CA SER A 173 17.52 -3.54 -8.58
C SER A 173 17.15 -4.92 -9.11
N SER A 174 17.89 -5.38 -10.13
CA SER A 174 17.75 -6.75 -10.64
C SER A 174 18.73 -7.69 -9.94
N VAL A 175 18.23 -8.82 -9.44
CA VAL A 175 19.03 -9.87 -8.83
C VAL A 175 19.06 -11.09 -9.77
N PRO A 176 20.24 -11.64 -10.12
CA PRO A 176 20.32 -12.85 -10.94
C PRO A 176 19.55 -14.02 -10.30
N SER A 177 18.85 -14.81 -11.12
CA SER A 177 18.02 -15.93 -10.64
C SER A 177 18.79 -16.93 -9.80
N ASP A 178 20.01 -17.28 -10.23
CA ASP A 178 20.84 -18.29 -9.56
C ASP A 178 21.30 -17.80 -8.17
N GLU A 179 21.59 -16.51 -8.07
CA GLU A 179 21.97 -15.87 -6.80
C GLU A 179 20.77 -15.81 -5.85
N ARG A 180 19.59 -15.44 -6.34
CA ARG A 180 18.34 -15.46 -5.58
C ARG A 180 18.01 -16.86 -5.07
N ASP A 181 18.01 -17.86 -5.95
CA ASP A 181 17.64 -19.24 -5.58
C ASP A 181 18.63 -19.83 -4.53
N SER A 182 19.88 -19.35 -4.48
CA SER A 182 20.86 -19.75 -3.46
C SER A 182 20.50 -19.34 -2.02
N TYR A 183 19.64 -18.34 -1.84
CA TYR A 183 19.19 -17.86 -0.52
C TYR A 183 17.82 -18.40 -0.12
N LYS A 184 17.04 -18.91 -1.07
CA LYS A 184 15.64 -19.30 -0.88
C LYS A 184 15.45 -20.31 0.25
N GLU A 185 16.33 -21.30 0.36
CA GLU A 185 16.25 -22.34 1.40
C GLU A 185 16.37 -21.78 2.82
N ARG A 186 17.05 -20.63 3.00
CA ARG A 186 17.21 -19.97 4.30
C ARG A 186 15.89 -19.45 4.85
N PHE A 187 14.95 -19.13 3.98
CA PHE A 187 13.67 -18.51 4.30
C PHE A 187 12.51 -19.49 4.25
N GLY A 188 12.73 -20.81 4.30
CA GLY A 188 11.66 -21.82 4.31
C GLY A 188 10.71 -21.78 5.51
N PHE A 189 10.90 -20.84 6.44
CA PHE A 189 10.00 -20.53 7.56
C PHE A 189 9.06 -19.35 7.29
N VAL A 190 9.28 -18.61 6.21
CA VAL A 190 8.42 -17.54 5.73
C VAL A 190 7.38 -18.20 4.83
N ASP A 191 6.11 -17.97 5.14
CA ASP A 191 5.01 -18.40 4.29
C ASP A 191 4.77 -17.29 3.25
N GLY A 192 4.54 -17.68 1.99
CA GLY A 192 4.54 -16.74 0.87
C GLY A 192 5.77 -16.86 -0.03
N PHE A 193 5.53 -17.27 -1.28
CA PHE A 193 6.60 -17.42 -2.27
C PHE A 193 7.26 -16.07 -2.62
N VAL A 194 6.48 -14.99 -2.73
CA VAL A 194 7.02 -13.68 -3.08
C VAL A 194 7.85 -13.09 -1.95
N ASP A 195 7.38 -13.12 -0.71
CA ASP A 195 8.15 -12.69 0.48
C ASP A 195 9.50 -13.41 0.58
N THR A 196 9.50 -14.72 0.35
CA THR A 196 10.73 -15.53 0.31
C THR A 196 11.70 -15.02 -0.77
N VAL A 197 11.17 -14.65 -1.95
CA VAL A 197 11.96 -14.12 -3.05
C VAL A 197 12.47 -12.70 -2.74
N ILE A 198 11.65 -11.84 -2.15
CA ILE A 198 12.04 -10.50 -1.68
C ILE A 198 13.19 -10.60 -0.68
N LEU A 199 13.07 -11.46 0.33
CA LEU A 199 14.12 -11.66 1.33
C LEU A 199 15.42 -12.20 0.71
N SER A 200 15.30 -13.06 -0.30
CA SER A 200 16.45 -13.57 -1.05
C SER A 200 17.15 -12.45 -1.84
N ASP A 201 16.38 -11.61 -2.52
CA ASP A 201 16.89 -10.46 -3.27
C ASP A 201 17.58 -9.45 -2.34
N VAL A 202 16.94 -9.12 -1.21
CA VAL A 202 17.49 -8.20 -0.22
C VAL A 202 18.76 -8.76 0.42
N THR A 203 18.81 -10.07 0.69
CA THR A 203 20.03 -10.71 1.20
C THR A 203 21.19 -10.52 0.23
N TRP A 204 20.95 -10.69 -1.08
CA TRP A 204 21.99 -10.47 -2.08
C TRP A 204 22.43 -8.99 -2.12
N LEU A 205 21.49 -8.05 -2.08
CA LEU A 205 21.77 -6.61 -2.06
C LEU A 205 22.58 -6.19 -0.82
N ASP A 206 22.29 -6.76 0.35
CA ASP A 206 23.07 -6.58 1.58
C ASP A 206 24.51 -7.06 1.41
N LYS A 207 24.71 -8.25 0.82
CA LYS A 207 26.07 -8.77 0.56
C LYS A 207 26.86 -7.95 -0.46
N LYS A 208 26.17 -7.12 -1.27
CA LYS A 208 26.80 -6.13 -2.16
C LYS A 208 26.98 -4.76 -1.51
N GLY A 209 26.61 -4.58 -0.25
CA GLY A 209 26.71 -3.32 0.48
C GLY A 209 25.71 -2.25 0.01
N VAL A 210 24.60 -2.68 -0.60
CA VAL A 210 23.58 -1.75 -1.12
C VAL A 210 22.68 -1.28 0.01
N LEU A 211 22.02 -2.19 0.71
CA LEU A 211 21.07 -1.92 1.80
C LEU A 211 20.96 -3.14 2.74
N SER A 212 20.51 -2.93 3.97
CA SER A 212 20.28 -4.02 4.95
C SER A 212 18.94 -3.89 5.70
N LYS A 213 18.13 -2.88 5.37
CA LYS A 213 16.86 -2.57 6.05
C LYS A 213 15.69 -2.76 5.10
N ILE A 214 14.68 -3.50 5.55
CA ILE A 214 13.40 -3.69 4.85
C ILE A 214 12.31 -2.96 5.62
N VAL A 215 11.51 -2.16 4.94
CA VAL A 215 10.28 -1.58 5.49
C VAL A 215 9.10 -2.40 4.98
N THR A 216 8.35 -3.00 5.91
CA THR A 216 7.20 -3.85 5.60
C THR A 216 5.96 -3.41 6.37
N SER A 217 4.80 -3.64 5.78
CA SER A 217 3.51 -3.55 6.47
C SER A 217 2.90 -4.93 6.77
N ASP A 218 3.59 -6.02 6.42
CA ASP A 218 3.20 -7.36 6.80
C ASP A 218 3.67 -7.66 8.24
N GLY A 219 2.70 -7.59 9.15
CA GLY A 219 2.90 -7.89 10.57
C GLY A 219 3.15 -9.37 10.87
N SER A 220 2.93 -10.27 9.90
CA SER A 220 2.88 -11.71 10.10
C SER A 220 4.12 -12.43 9.59
N HIS A 221 4.32 -12.55 8.28
CA HIS A 221 5.39 -13.36 7.70
C HIS A 221 6.72 -12.63 7.72
N MET A 222 6.72 -11.34 7.36
CA MET A 222 7.91 -10.50 7.36
C MET A 222 8.24 -10.03 8.77
N TYR A 223 7.45 -9.11 9.35
CA TYR A 223 7.80 -8.53 10.65
C TYR A 223 7.68 -9.52 11.81
N GLY A 224 6.73 -10.45 11.76
CA GLY A 224 6.56 -11.49 12.79
C GLY A 224 7.77 -12.43 12.88
N ASN A 225 8.54 -12.60 11.81
CA ASN A 225 9.77 -13.39 11.80
C ASN A 225 11.07 -12.57 11.83
N ARG A 226 11.02 -11.26 12.11
CA ARG A 226 12.17 -10.33 12.02
C ARG A 226 13.44 -10.81 12.72
N GLU A 227 13.34 -11.38 13.93
CA GLU A 227 14.51 -11.86 14.69
C GLU A 227 15.18 -13.05 14.01
N ARG A 228 14.36 -13.93 13.42
CA ARG A 228 14.85 -15.09 12.67
C ARG A 228 15.45 -14.66 11.34
N ILE A 229 14.83 -13.70 10.65
CA ILE A 229 15.34 -13.10 9.41
C ILE A 229 16.71 -12.44 9.67
N ASP A 230 16.84 -11.65 10.73
CA ASP A 230 18.12 -11.06 11.14
C ASP A 230 19.16 -12.15 11.43
N THR A 231 18.80 -13.19 12.18
CA THR A 231 19.71 -14.29 12.50
C THR A 231 20.25 -15.02 11.27
N VAL A 232 19.42 -15.27 10.24
CA VAL A 232 19.82 -16.08 9.07
C VAL A 232 20.43 -15.26 7.93
N ALA A 233 20.12 -13.97 7.85
CA ALA A 233 20.50 -13.12 6.72
C ALA A 233 21.24 -11.84 7.10
N GLY A 234 21.13 -11.39 8.36
CA GLY A 234 21.65 -10.10 8.84
C GLY A 234 20.78 -8.91 8.42
N LEU A 235 19.49 -9.16 8.14
CA LEU A 235 18.57 -8.16 7.65
C LEU A 235 17.72 -7.59 8.77
N THR A 236 17.68 -6.26 8.86
CA THR A 236 16.78 -5.56 9.76
C THR A 236 15.42 -5.38 9.10
N VAL A 237 14.38 -6.03 9.64
CA VAL A 237 12.99 -5.85 9.20
C VAL A 237 12.29 -4.85 10.10
N LEU A 238 11.82 -3.77 9.51
CA LEU A 238 11.16 -2.66 10.18
C LEU A 238 9.69 -2.67 9.82
N PHE A 239 8.84 -2.65 10.84
CA PHE A 239 7.42 -2.41 10.62
C PHE A 239 7.22 -0.95 10.27
N ILE A 240 6.32 -0.68 9.32
CA ILE A 240 6.10 0.67 8.80
C ILE A 240 5.72 1.70 9.87
N LYS A 241 5.13 1.24 10.97
CA LYS A 241 4.80 2.06 12.13
C LYS A 241 5.97 2.31 13.08
N ASP A 242 6.96 1.40 13.12
CA ASP A 242 8.03 1.40 14.13
C ASP A 242 9.17 2.37 13.79
N GLU A 243 9.40 2.65 12.51
CA GLU A 243 10.41 3.62 12.04
C GLU A 243 10.29 5.00 12.71
N LEU A 244 9.12 5.32 13.28
CA LEU A 244 8.85 6.61 13.93
C LEU A 244 8.44 6.49 15.40
N ALA A 245 8.49 5.28 15.98
CA ALA A 245 8.40 5.12 17.43
C ALA A 245 9.73 5.43 18.14
N ASP A 246 10.85 5.47 17.41
CA ASP A 246 12.18 5.58 18.01
C ASP A 246 13.04 6.70 17.37
N ALA A 247 12.86 7.93 17.86
CA ALA A 247 13.82 9.02 17.66
C ALA A 247 15.18 8.78 18.34
N SER A 248 15.38 7.60 18.95
CA SER A 248 16.56 7.23 19.74
C SER A 248 17.50 6.23 19.07
N LEU A 249 17.18 5.69 17.89
CA LEU A 249 18.08 4.74 17.24
C LEU A 249 19.26 5.48 16.57
N PRO A 250 20.52 5.16 16.94
CA PRO A 250 21.69 5.84 16.41
C PRO A 250 21.87 5.55 14.90
N SER A 251 22.27 6.61 14.19
CA SER A 251 22.63 6.64 12.77
C SER A 251 23.73 5.66 12.38
#